data_AF-A0A2K6UWG1-F1
#
_entry.id   AF-A0A2K6UWG1-F1
#
_cell.length_a   1.000
_cell.length_b   1.000
_cell.length_c   1.000
_cell.angle_alpha   90.00
_cell.angle_beta   90.00
_cell.angle_gamma   90.00
#
_symmetry.space_group_name_H-M   'P 1'
#
loop_
_entity.id
_entity.type
_entity.pdbx_description
1 polymer ?
#
loop_
_entity_poly.entity_id
_entity_poly.type
_entity_poly.pdbx_seq_one_letter_code
_entity_poly.pdbx_strand_id
1 'polypeptide(L)'
;MVEVQVLVLDGRGHLLGCLAAIVAKQVLLGQKVVVVCCEGINISGNFYRNKLKYLAFLHKRMNTNPSPSSYHFRAPSRIFWRTTKRGQVALDCLKVFDGIPPPYDKKKRMVVPAALKVVRLKPTRNQAHFFTFLFLSICLPFCLECCPPPLFLC
;
A
#
# COMPACT_ATOMS: atom_id res chain seq x y z
N MET A 1 -24.08 -9.39 -21.20
CA MET A 1 -23.56 -9.49 -19.81
C MET A 1 -22.06 -9.25 -19.87
N VAL A 2 -21.56 -8.17 -19.30
CA VAL A 2 -20.10 -7.94 -19.22
C VAL A 2 -19.59 -8.85 -18.10
N GLU A 3 -18.79 -9.85 -18.42
CA GLU A 3 -18.12 -10.66 -17.41
C GLU A 3 -17.30 -9.71 -16.53
N VAL A 4 -17.60 -9.64 -15.23
CA VAL A 4 -16.81 -8.87 -14.27
C VAL A 4 -15.55 -9.68 -13.97
N GLN A 5 -14.63 -9.70 -14.92
CA GLN A 5 -13.35 -10.34 -14.77
C GLN A 5 -12.56 -9.61 -13.67
N VAL A 6 -11.99 -10.38 -12.74
CA VAL A 6 -11.19 -9.81 -11.66
C VAL A 6 -9.85 -9.37 -12.22
N LEU A 7 -9.58 -8.06 -12.17
CA LEU A 7 -8.32 -7.49 -12.63
C LEU A 7 -7.25 -7.70 -11.56
N VAL A 8 -6.31 -8.61 -11.80
CA VAL A 8 -5.16 -8.85 -10.91
C VAL A 8 -3.99 -8.00 -11.39
N LEU A 9 -3.53 -7.08 -10.55
CA LEU A 9 -2.42 -6.16 -10.82
C LEU A 9 -1.19 -6.54 -9.99
N ASP A 10 -0.03 -6.60 -10.63
CA ASP A 10 1.25 -6.69 -9.93
C ASP A 10 1.71 -5.29 -9.49
N GLY A 11 1.98 -5.11 -8.19
CA GLY A 11 2.47 -3.85 -7.62
C GLY A 11 3.97 -3.61 -7.85
N ARG A 12 4.73 -4.62 -8.29
CA ARG A 12 6.19 -4.51 -8.46
C ARG A 12 6.57 -3.44 -9.47
N GLY A 13 7.50 -2.56 -9.11
CA GLY A 13 8.05 -1.56 -10.03
C GLY A 13 7.10 -0.40 -10.37
N HIS A 14 5.95 -0.31 -9.71
CA HIS A 14 4.98 0.77 -9.93
C HIS A 14 5.17 1.90 -8.94
N LEU A 15 4.78 3.12 -9.33
CA LEU A 15 4.76 4.28 -8.44
C LEU A 15 3.45 4.33 -7.65
N LEU A 16 3.54 4.39 -6.31
CA LEU A 16 2.38 4.32 -5.40
C LEU A 16 1.23 5.24 -5.83
N GLY A 17 1.51 6.53 -6.03
CA GLY A 17 0.46 7.52 -6.27
C GLY A 17 -0.19 7.35 -7.65
N CYS A 18 0.60 6.96 -8.65
CA CYS A 18 0.12 6.78 -10.02
C CYS A 18 -0.75 5.53 -10.12
N LEU A 19 -0.31 4.43 -9.51
CA LEU A 19 -1.08 3.19 -9.47
C LEU A 19 -2.38 3.40 -8.68
N ALA A 20 -2.30 4.06 -7.51
CA ALA A 20 -3.47 4.32 -6.68
C ALA A 20 -4.55 5.14 -7.41
N ALA A 21 -4.16 6.15 -8.19
CA ALA A 21 -5.11 6.96 -8.95
C ALA A 21 -5.86 6.16 -10.03
N ILE A 22 -5.14 5.29 -10.75
CA ILE A 22 -5.73 4.46 -11.80
C ILE A 22 -6.65 3.41 -11.18
N VAL A 23 -6.19 2.72 -10.13
CA VAL A 23 -6.99 1.72 -9.41
C VAL A 23 -8.26 2.35 -8.83
N ALA A 24 -8.13 3.53 -8.20
CA ALA A 24 -9.28 4.23 -7.64
C ALA A 24 -10.33 4.57 -8.71
N LYS A 25 -9.92 4.93 -9.93
CA LYS A 25 -10.87 5.18 -11.03
C LYS A 25 -11.56 3.90 -11.50
N GLN A 26 -10.82 2.80 -11.66
CA GLN A 26 -11.40 1.52 -12.09
C GLN A 26 -12.41 0.96 -11.09
N VAL A 27 -12.08 1.08 -9.82
CA VAL A 27 -12.95 0.66 -8.73
C VAL A 27 -14.25 1.48 -8.71
N LEU A 28 -14.19 2.79 -8.97
CA LEU A 28 -15.40 3.64 -9.09
C LEU A 28 -16.25 3.31 -10.31
N LEU A 29 -15.66 2.74 -11.36
CA LEU A 29 -16.38 2.22 -12.52
C LEU A 29 -17.01 0.84 -12.24
N GLY A 30 -16.83 0.28 -11.04
CA GLY A 30 -17.39 -1.02 -10.62
C GLY A 30 -16.51 -2.22 -10.99
N GLN A 31 -15.26 -2.02 -11.41
CA GLN A 31 -14.34 -3.13 -11.65
C GLN A 31 -13.81 -3.71 -10.33
N LYS A 32 -13.80 -5.04 -10.22
CA LYS A 32 -13.16 -5.75 -9.11
C LYS A 32 -11.66 -5.83 -9.36
N VAL A 33 -10.89 -5.13 -8.53
CA VAL A 33 -9.43 -5.02 -8.67
C VAL A 33 -8.73 -5.68 -7.50
N VAL A 34 -7.71 -6.47 -7.79
CA VAL A 34 -6.84 -7.10 -6.79
C VAL A 34 -5.41 -6.66 -7.06
N VAL A 35 -4.78 -6.02 -6.09
CA VAL A 35 -3.36 -5.65 -6.16
C VAL A 35 -2.55 -6.63 -5.33
N VAL A 36 -1.58 -7.29 -5.96
CA VAL A 36 -0.64 -8.23 -5.32
C VAL A 36 0.77 -7.64 -5.26
N CYS A 37 1.63 -8.18 -4.39
CA CYS A 37 3.01 -7.71 -4.20
C CYS A 37 3.13 -6.22 -3.85
N CYS A 38 2.38 -5.74 -2.85
CA CYS A 38 2.43 -4.35 -2.43
C CYS A 38 3.78 -3.92 -1.84
N GLU A 39 4.59 -4.86 -1.36
CA GLU A 39 5.96 -4.64 -0.91
C GLU A 39 6.90 -4.14 -2.03
N GLY A 40 6.58 -4.48 -3.29
CA GLY A 40 7.35 -4.11 -4.48
C GLY A 40 6.98 -2.75 -5.07
N ILE A 41 6.06 -2.01 -4.44
CA ILE A 41 5.66 -0.67 -4.87
C ILE A 41 6.79 0.32 -4.54
N ASN A 42 7.01 1.25 -5.46
CA ASN A 42 8.04 2.28 -5.35
C ASN A 42 7.41 3.63 -5.02
N ILE A 43 8.14 4.41 -4.24
CA ILE A 43 7.86 5.83 -4.02
C ILE A 43 9.01 6.62 -4.62
N SER A 44 8.68 7.71 -5.31
CA SER A 44 9.69 8.63 -5.82
C SER A 44 10.43 9.36 -4.68
N GLY A 45 11.67 9.76 -4.95
CA GLY A 45 12.49 10.47 -3.99
C GLY A 45 13.28 9.54 -3.06
N ASN A 46 14.22 10.16 -2.34
CA ASN A 46 15.12 9.43 -1.47
C ASN A 46 14.39 8.79 -0.27
N PHE A 47 14.91 7.66 0.19
CA PHE A 47 14.44 6.92 1.35
C PHE A 47 14.24 7.82 2.58
N TYR A 48 15.26 8.60 2.92
CA TYR A 48 15.26 9.46 4.11
C TYR A 48 14.12 10.49 4.10
N ARG A 49 13.88 11.12 2.94
CA ARG A 49 12.80 12.10 2.79
C ARG A 49 11.44 11.45 2.97
N ASN A 50 11.25 10.26 2.40
CA ASN A 50 10.00 9.53 2.58
C ASN A 50 9.83 9.13 4.05
N LYS A 51 10.92 8.79 4.76
CA LYS A 51 10.88 8.36 6.16
C LYS A 51 10.38 9.51 7.01
N LEU A 52 10.95 10.70 6.83
CA LEU A 52 10.51 11.91 7.52
C LEU A 52 9.04 12.24 7.27
N LYS A 53 8.55 12.08 6.02
CA LYS A 53 7.13 12.27 5.71
C LYS A 53 6.23 11.31 6.47
N TYR A 54 6.64 10.06 6.59
CA TYR A 54 5.87 9.05 7.32
C TYR A 54 5.97 9.25 8.83
N LEU A 55 7.13 9.63 9.37
CA LEU A 55 7.27 9.99 10.79
C LEU A 55 6.40 11.20 11.16
N ALA A 56 6.37 12.23 10.31
CA ALA A 56 5.47 13.37 10.48
C ALA A 56 3.98 12.93 10.45
N PHE A 57 3.66 11.88 9.71
CA PHE A 57 2.33 11.29 9.71
C PHE A 57 2.03 10.54 11.02
N LEU A 58 2.98 9.80 11.58
CA LEU A 58 2.83 9.12 12.88
C LEU A 58 2.67 10.07 14.06
N HIS A 59 3.29 11.26 14.00
CA HIS A 59 3.11 12.29 15.02
C HIS A 59 1.68 12.85 15.08
N LYS A 60 0.87 12.63 14.03
CA LYS A 60 -0.55 13.04 14.03
C LYS A 60 -1.36 12.08 14.89
N ARG A 61 -1.59 12.48 16.15
CA ARG A 61 -2.45 11.78 17.11
C ARG A 61 -3.36 12.79 17.81
N MET A 62 -4.54 12.35 18.24
CA MET A 62 -5.39 13.16 19.11
C MET A 62 -4.73 13.27 20.48
N ASN A 63 -4.71 14.49 21.06
CA ASN A 63 -4.03 14.72 22.35
C ASN A 63 -4.82 14.16 23.54
N THR A 64 -6.15 14.17 23.46
CA THR A 64 -7.04 13.73 24.55
C THR A 64 -7.10 12.21 24.68
N ASN A 65 -7.50 11.51 23.62
CA ASN A 65 -7.51 10.04 23.57
C ASN A 65 -6.96 9.56 22.21
N PRO A 66 -5.81 8.87 22.19
CA PRO A 66 -5.22 8.35 20.96
C PRO A 66 -6.04 7.24 20.28
N SER A 67 -6.87 6.51 21.01
CA SER A 67 -7.59 5.32 20.51
C SER A 67 -8.57 5.62 19.35
N PRO A 68 -9.47 6.63 19.43
CA PRO A 68 -10.34 7.01 18.31
C PRO A 68 -9.62 7.76 17.17
N SER A 69 -8.32 8.03 17.31
CA SER A 69 -7.58 8.83 16.34
C SER A 69 -7.28 8.06 15.04
N SER A 70 -6.68 8.75 14.07
CA SER A 70 -6.33 8.13 12.78
C SER A 70 -5.42 6.92 12.96
N TYR A 71 -5.88 5.75 12.53
CA TYR A 71 -5.07 4.53 12.58
C TYR A 71 -3.83 4.60 11.69
N HIS A 72 -2.68 4.27 12.26
CA HIS A 72 -1.38 4.24 11.62
C HIS A 72 -1.04 2.83 11.15
N PHE A 73 -1.48 2.48 9.94
CA PHE A 73 -1.15 1.18 9.36
C PHE A 73 0.33 1.08 8.98
N ARG A 74 0.97 -0.02 9.37
CA ARG A 74 2.37 -0.32 9.04
C ARG A 74 2.49 -1.17 7.77
N ALA A 75 1.63 -2.17 7.57
CA ALA A 75 1.73 -3.06 6.41
C ALA A 75 1.64 -2.30 5.06
N PRO A 76 2.47 -2.67 4.04
CA PRO A 76 2.48 -2.02 2.72
C PRO A 76 1.10 -2.04 2.07
N SER A 77 0.42 -3.19 2.12
CA SER A 77 -0.95 -3.38 1.63
C SER A 77 -1.93 -2.37 2.22
N ARG A 78 -1.86 -2.13 3.52
CA ARG A 78 -2.74 -1.20 4.22
C ARG A 78 -2.40 0.26 3.95
N ILE A 79 -1.12 0.57 3.74
CA ILE A 79 -0.70 1.91 3.31
C ILE A 79 -1.23 2.19 1.91
N PHE A 80 -1.09 1.24 0.98
CA PHE A 80 -1.65 1.36 -0.36
C PHE A 80 -3.18 1.50 -0.33
N TRP A 81 -3.87 0.65 0.43
CA TRP A 81 -5.32 0.70 0.63
C TRP A 81 -5.80 2.06 1.16
N ARG A 82 -5.05 2.67 2.07
CA ARG A 82 -5.35 4.02 2.59
C ARG A 82 -5.30 5.07 1.47
N THR A 83 -4.34 4.98 0.57
CA THR A 83 -4.18 5.95 -0.53
C THR A 83 -5.24 5.81 -1.61
N THR A 84 -5.81 4.61 -1.78
CA THR A 84 -6.89 4.31 -2.73
C THR A 84 -8.29 4.49 -2.15
N LYS A 85 -8.42 4.84 -0.87
CA LYS A 85 -9.71 4.90 -0.16
C LYS A 85 -10.63 5.98 -0.74
N ARG A 86 -11.63 5.58 -1.54
CA ARG A 86 -12.63 6.48 -2.14
C ARG A 86 -14.05 5.88 -2.06
N GLY A 87 -14.79 6.18 -1.01
CA GLY A 87 -16.15 5.65 -0.79
C GLY A 87 -16.15 4.21 -0.27
N GLN A 88 -17.25 3.78 0.35
CA GLN A 88 -17.35 2.44 0.96
C GLN A 88 -17.54 1.33 -0.08
N VAL A 89 -18.50 1.49 -1.00
CA VAL A 89 -18.82 0.52 -2.07
C VAL A 89 -17.61 0.19 -2.95
N ALA A 90 -16.78 1.21 -3.22
CA ALA A 90 -15.53 1.05 -3.94
C ALA A 90 -14.53 0.16 -3.18
N LEU A 91 -14.43 0.30 -1.85
CA LEU A 91 -13.50 -0.48 -1.06
C LEU A 91 -13.83 -1.96 -1.05
N ASP A 92 -15.12 -2.31 -1.16
CA ASP A 92 -15.55 -3.71 -1.23
C ASP A 92 -15.09 -4.38 -2.54
N CYS A 93 -14.86 -3.59 -3.58
CA CYS A 93 -14.38 -4.03 -4.88
C CYS A 93 -12.85 -4.13 -4.97
N LEU A 94 -12.11 -3.56 -4.00
CA LEU A 94 -10.64 -3.54 -3.98
C LEU A 94 -10.08 -4.53 -2.95
N LYS A 95 -9.23 -5.45 -3.39
CA LYS A 95 -8.42 -6.30 -2.49
C LYS A 95 -6.95 -6.00 -2.68
N VAL A 96 -6.20 -5.96 -1.58
CA VAL A 96 -4.79 -5.59 -1.56
C VAL A 96 -4.04 -6.58 -0.70
N PHE A 97 -2.97 -7.16 -1.24
CA PHE A 97 -2.17 -8.17 -0.56
C PHE A 97 -0.68 -7.84 -0.59
N ASP A 98 -0.01 -8.14 0.52
CA ASP A 98 1.45 -8.26 0.57
C ASP A 98 1.81 -9.68 0.12
N GLY A 99 2.75 -9.81 -0.81
CA GLY A 99 3.03 -11.05 -1.50
C GLY A 99 1.91 -11.48 -2.46
N ILE A 100 1.91 -12.76 -2.81
CA ILE A 100 0.94 -13.37 -3.72
C ILE A 100 0.27 -14.55 -3.00
N PRO A 101 -0.95 -14.37 -2.48
CA PRO A 101 -1.65 -15.47 -1.84
C PRO A 101 -2.24 -16.46 -2.87
N PRO A 102 -2.37 -17.75 -2.52
CA PRO A 102 -3.05 -18.76 -3.32
C PRO A 102 -4.56 -18.50 -3.24
N PRO A 103 -5.17 -17.81 -4.23
CA PRO A 103 -5.49 -18.34 -5.56
C PRO A 103 -5.07 -17.42 -6.72
N TYR A 104 -4.33 -16.34 -6.44
CA TYR A 104 -3.89 -15.35 -7.43
C TYR A 104 -2.57 -15.73 -8.11
N ASP A 105 -1.85 -16.68 -7.54
CA ASP A 105 -0.58 -17.17 -8.08
C ASP A 105 -0.73 -17.81 -9.47
N LYS A 106 -1.79 -18.59 -9.67
CA LYS A 106 -2.11 -19.23 -10.95
C LYS A 106 -2.77 -18.28 -11.97
N LYS A 107 -3.11 -17.06 -11.56
CA LYS A 107 -3.81 -16.10 -12.42
C LYS A 107 -2.80 -15.21 -13.14
N LYS A 108 -3.11 -14.84 -14.38
CA LYS A 108 -2.29 -13.87 -15.12
C LYS A 108 -2.35 -12.52 -14.41
N ARG A 109 -1.18 -11.99 -14.09
CA ARG A 109 -1.01 -10.68 -13.47
C ARG A 109 -0.80 -9.64 -14.56
N MET A 110 -1.53 -8.54 -14.45
CA MET A 110 -1.45 -7.42 -15.37
C MET A 110 -0.57 -6.33 -14.76
N VAL A 111 0.10 -5.59 -15.65
CA VAL A 111 0.97 -4.46 -15.31
C VAL A 111 0.35 -3.20 -15.88
N VAL A 112 0.44 -2.09 -15.15
CA VAL A 112 -0.09 -0.80 -15.60
C VAL A 112 1.07 0.04 -16.14
N PRO A 113 1.26 0.11 -17.47
CA PRO A 113 2.43 0.76 -18.07
C PRO A 113 2.51 2.24 -17.71
N ALA A 114 1.35 2.90 -17.63
CA ALA A 114 1.24 4.29 -17.26
C ALA A 114 1.72 4.58 -15.82
N ALA A 115 1.81 3.59 -14.93
CA ALA A 115 2.25 3.77 -13.54
C ALA A 115 3.63 3.15 -13.25
N LEU A 116 4.28 2.56 -14.26
CA LEU A 116 5.61 1.98 -14.11
C LEU A 116 6.66 3.06 -13.82
N LYS A 117 7.57 2.75 -12.90
CA LYS A 117 8.70 3.60 -12.54
C LYS A 117 9.60 3.89 -13.75
N VAL A 118 9.91 2.87 -14.55
CA VAL A 118 10.81 2.98 -15.71
C VAL A 118 10.32 4.00 -16.72
N VAL A 119 9.00 4.09 -16.90
CA VAL A 119 8.37 5.01 -17.84
C VAL A 119 8.29 6.43 -17.27
N ARG A 120 7.91 6.57 -15.99
CA ARG A 120 7.63 7.89 -15.40
C ARG A 120 8.85 8.60 -14.81
N LEU A 121 9.80 7.86 -14.26
CA LEU A 121 10.90 8.43 -13.50
C LEU A 121 12.17 8.44 -14.35
N LYS A 122 12.84 9.60 -14.42
CA LYS A 122 14.17 9.69 -15.02
C LYS A 122 15.14 8.73 -14.29
N PRO A 123 16.02 8.03 -15.01
CA PRO A 123 16.89 7.00 -14.43
C PRO A 123 17.83 7.54 -13.35
N THR A 124 18.20 8.81 -13.42
CA THR A 124 19.10 9.48 -12.46
C THR A 124 18.45 9.81 -11.11
N ARG A 125 17.14 9.61 -10.95
CA ARG A 125 16.42 10.00 -9.74
C ARG A 125 16.33 8.83 -8.76
N ASN A 126 16.72 9.10 -7.51
CA ASN A 126 16.60 8.15 -6.42
C ASN A 126 15.13 7.81 -6.13
N GLN A 127 14.92 6.56 -5.71
CA GLN A 127 13.62 6.01 -5.34
C GLN A 127 13.76 5.22 -4.04
N ALA A 128 12.62 4.97 -3.40
CA ALA A 128 12.54 4.09 -2.24
C ALA A 128 11.57 2.95 -2.52
N HIS A 129 11.96 1.73 -2.15
CA HIS A 129 11.07 0.57 -2.15
C HIS A 129 10.26 0.53 -0.84
N PHE A 130 9.00 0.13 -0.92
CA PHE A 130 8.14 -0.03 0.27
C PHE A 130 8.72 -1.00 1.30
N PHE A 131 9.30 -2.12 0.85
CA PHE A 131 9.88 -3.12 1.74
C PHE A 131 11.02 -2.54 2.59
N THR A 132 11.98 -1.86 1.96
CA THR A 132 13.05 -1.17 2.68
C THR A 132 12.52 -0.09 3.60
N PHE A 133 11.45 0.61 3.16
CA PHE A 133 10.87 1.74 3.86
C PHE A 133 10.43 1.39 5.28
N LEU A 134 9.75 0.26 5.42
CA LEU A 134 9.16 -0.16 6.67
C LEU A 134 10.16 -0.90 7.57
N PHE A 135 10.93 -1.83 6.99
CA PHE A 135 11.78 -2.74 7.74
C PHE A 135 12.95 -2.00 8.42
N LEU A 136 13.62 -1.09 7.70
CA LEU A 136 14.77 -0.35 8.23
C LEU A 136 14.39 0.86 9.11
N SER A 137 13.17 1.38 8.96
CA SER A 137 12.77 2.62 9.63
C SER A 137 11.95 2.42 10.89
N ILE A 138 11.21 1.31 10.99
CA ILE A 138 10.14 1.15 11.99
C ILE A 138 10.33 -0.12 12.83
N CYS A 139 10.79 -1.25 12.28
CA CYS A 139 10.95 -2.48 13.06
C CYS A 139 12.19 -2.45 13.98
N LEU A 140 13.31 -1.86 13.53
CA LEU A 140 14.55 -1.87 14.32
C LEU A 140 14.48 -1.13 15.67
N PRO A 141 13.73 -0.01 15.84
CA PRO A 141 13.62 0.64 17.15
C PRO A 141 12.42 0.19 18.00
N PHE A 142 11.48 -0.63 17.51
CA PHE A 142 10.21 -0.88 18.22
C PHE A 142 10.02 -2.30 18.80
N CYS A 143 10.95 -3.23 18.55
CA CYS A 143 10.95 -4.53 19.23
C CYS A 143 11.18 -4.43 20.75
N LEU A 144 11.59 -3.27 21.28
CA LEU A 144 11.82 -3.07 22.71
C LEU A 144 10.68 -2.36 23.47
N GLU A 145 9.72 -1.72 22.79
CA GLU A 145 8.71 -0.87 23.47
C GLU A 145 7.25 -1.26 23.22
N CYS A 146 6.96 -2.24 22.36
CA CYS A 146 5.58 -2.62 22.04
C CYS A 146 5.32 -4.12 22.05
N CYS A 147 5.78 -4.79 23.11
CA CYS A 147 5.16 -6.03 23.56
C CYS A 147 4.15 -5.70 24.68
N PRO A 148 2.88 -5.32 24.38
CA PRO A 148 1.83 -5.58 25.34
C PRO A 148 1.69 -7.10 25.47
N PRO A 149 1.54 -7.65 26.69
CA PRO A 149 1.43 -9.09 26.90
C PRO A 149 0.18 -9.67 26.21
N PRO A 150 0.22 -10.96 25.84
CA PRO A 150 -0.87 -11.62 25.13
C PRO A 150 -1.97 -12.05 26.10
N LEU A 151 -3.19 -11.55 25.94
CA LEU A 151 -4.42 -12.18 26.42
C LEU A 151 -5.49 -11.95 25.34
N PHE A 152 -5.70 -12.87 24.40
CA PHE A 152 -6.53 -14.09 24.45
C PHE A 152 -8.02 -13.86 24.72
N LEU A 153 -8.83 -14.24 23.71
CA LEU A 153 -10.14 -14.88 23.76
C LEU A 153 -11.13 -14.49 24.89
N CYS A 154 -12.16 -13.75 24.51
CA CYS A 154 -13.58 -14.16 24.59
C CYS A 154 -14.41 -13.20 23.72
#